data_AF-A0A4R1GT17-F1
#
_entry.id   AF-A0A4R1GT17-F1
#
_cell.length_a   1.000
_cell.length_b   1.000
_cell.length_c   1.000
_cell.angle_alpha   90.00
_cell.angle_beta   90.00
_cell.angle_gamma   90.00
#
_symmetry.space_group_name_H-M   'P 1'
#
loop_
_entity.id
_entity.type
_entity.pdbx_description
1 polymer ?
#
loop_
_entity_poly.entity_id
_entity_poly.type
_entity_poly.pdbx_seq_one_letter_code
_entity_poly.pdbx_strand_id
1 'polypeptide(L)' 'MAGKELESNTRASAFGSKFSSGLTKREYIATQALSSFIKTDGHGDSDAAAEKAVEYADALLRKLSK' A
#
# COMPACT_ATOMS: atom_id res chain seq x y z
N MET A 1 -16.98 -9.59 11.46
CA MET A 1 -16.34 -8.36 11.97
C MET A 1 -15.14 -7.89 11.14
N ALA A 2 -14.54 -8.70 10.27
CA ALA A 2 -13.32 -8.36 9.50
C ALA A 2 -13.38 -7.12 8.59
N GLY A 3 -14.57 -6.66 8.15
CA GLY A 3 -14.69 -5.51 7.26
C GLY A 3 -14.30 -4.17 7.92
N LYS A 4 -14.61 -4.00 9.21
CA LYS A 4 -14.39 -2.74 9.94
C LYS A 4 -12.91 -2.47 10.21
N GLU A 5 -12.14 -3.53 10.47
CA GLU A 5 -10.70 -3.47 10.75
C GLU A 5 -9.89 -3.18 9.48
N LEU A 6 -10.33 -3.70 8.33
CA LEU A 6 -9.72 -3.41 7.04
C LEU A 6 -9.90 -1.94 6.65
N GLU A 7 -11.10 -1.38 6.82
CA GLU A 7 -11.36 0.05 6.57
C GLU A 7 -10.52 0.94 7.50
N SER A 8 -10.38 0.56 8.77
CA SER A 8 -9.54 1.30 9.72
C SER A 8 -8.07 1.31 9.30
N ASN A 9 -7.53 0.17 8.86
CA ASN A 9 -6.14 0.09 8.39
C ASN A 9 -5.92 0.86 7.09
N THR A 10 -6.92 0.90 6.21
CA THR A 10 -6.84 1.62 4.94
C THR A 10 -6.66 3.13 5.15
N ARG A 11 -7.34 3.70 6.14
CA ARG A 11 -7.30 5.15 6.45
C ARG A 11 -6.31 5.51 7.56
N ALA A 12 -5.67 4.53 8.18
CA ALA A 12 -4.68 4.79 9.22
C ALA A 12 -3.43 5.43 8.62
N SER A 13 -2.80 6.34 9.37
CA SER A 13 -1.49 6.89 9.02
C SER A 13 -0.46 5.77 8.83
N ALA A 14 0.34 5.87 7.76
CA ALA A 14 1.42 4.90 7.48
C ALA A 14 2.49 4.88 8.58
N PHE A 15 2.73 6.03 9.20
CA PHE A 15 3.71 6.20 10.26
C PHE A 15 3.03 6.73 11.52
N GLY A 16 3.62 6.43 12.68
CA GLY A 16 3.11 6.92 13.96
C GLY A 16 3.07 8.45 14.02
N SER A 17 2.37 9.01 15.00
CA SER A 17 2.11 10.45 15.16
C SER A 17 3.34 11.37 15.16
N LYS A 18 4.55 10.82 15.31
CA LYS A 18 5.82 11.56 15.21
C LYS A 18 6.30 11.80 13.76
N PHE A 19 5.73 11.12 12.78
CA PHE A 19 6.11 11.24 11.36
C PHE A 19 4.85 11.43 10.51
N SER A 20 4.55 12.66 10.12
CA SER A 20 3.45 12.93 9.19
C SER A 20 3.96 12.86 7.75
N SER A 21 4.02 11.66 7.17
CA SER A 21 4.27 11.55 5.73
C SER A 21 3.10 12.06 4.87
N GLY A 22 1.93 12.30 5.49
CA GLY A 22 0.67 12.56 4.79
C GLY A 22 0.05 11.32 4.14
N LEU A 23 0.79 10.20 4.07
CA LEU A 23 0.34 8.95 3.47
C LEU A 23 -0.39 8.07 4.47
N THR A 24 -1.48 7.48 4.01
CA THR A 24 -2.14 6.34 4.65
C THR A 24 -1.30 5.07 4.49
N LYS A 25 -1.55 4.06 5.34
CA LYS A 25 -0.87 2.76 5.23
C LYS A 25 -1.01 2.15 3.83
N ARG A 26 -2.19 2.28 3.21
CA ARG A 26 -2.42 1.79 1.83
C ARG A 26 -1.51 2.49 0.83
N GLU A 27 -1.47 3.81 0.86
CA GLU A 27 -0.66 4.61 -0.06
C GLU A 27 0.83 4.35 0.13
N TYR A 28 1.28 4.20 1.37
CA TYR A 28 2.67 3.87 1.66
C TYR A 28 3.06 2.48 1.12
N ILE A 29 2.22 1.46 1.36
CA ILE A 29 2.48 0.12 0.85
C ILE A 29 2.48 0.11 -0.69
N ALA A 30 1.49 0.78 -1.31
CA ALA A 30 1.43 0.91 -2.77
C ALA A 30 2.68 1.62 -3.33
N THR A 31 3.14 2.69 -2.69
CA THR A 31 4.35 3.43 -3.09
C THR A 31 5.60 2.56 -2.98
N GLN A 32 5.73 1.75 -1.92
CA GLN A 32 6.86 0.85 -1.75
C GLN A 32 6.84 -0.30 -2.77
N ALA A 33 5.66 -0.88 -3.03
CA ALA A 33 5.48 -1.91 -4.04
C ALA A 33 5.84 -1.38 -5.44
N LEU A 34 5.35 -0.19 -5.79
CA LEU A 34 5.65 0.47 -7.06
C LEU A 34 7.15 0.80 -7.20
N SER A 35 7.77 1.37 -6.16
CA SER A 35 9.20 1.68 -6.13
C SER A 35 10.06 0.42 -6.32
N SER A 36 9.68 -0.68 -5.66
CA SER A 36 10.39 -1.96 -5.81
C SER A 36 10.20 -2.56 -7.20
N PHE A 37 8.98 -2.48 -7.75
CA PHE A 37 8.65 -3.01 -9.07
C PHE A 37 9.37 -2.23 -10.19
N ILE A 38 9.34 -0.89 -10.16
CA ILE A 38 10.06 -0.04 -11.12
C ILE A 38 11.57 -0.34 -11.10
N LYS A 39 12.14 -0.58 -9.91
CA LYS A 39 13.56 -0.91 -9.76
C LYS A 39 13.94 -2.29 -10.31
N THR A 40 13.01 -3.24 -10.35
CA THR A 40 13.28 -4.62 -10.77
C THR A 40 12.91 -4.89 -12.22
N ASP A 41 11.82 -4.32 -12.72
CA ASP A 41 11.25 -4.64 -14.04
C ASP A 41 11.58 -3.62 -15.13
N GLY A 42 12.39 -2.61 -14.83
CA GLY A 42 13.00 -1.70 -15.82
C GLY A 42 12.00 -1.08 -16.80
N HIS A 43 11.25 -0.05 -16.36
CA HIS A 43 10.40 0.80 -17.21
C HIS A 43 9.44 0.09 -18.19
N GLY A 44 9.05 -1.15 -17.91
CA GLY A 44 7.95 -1.83 -18.61
C GLY A 44 6.61 -1.40 -18.04
N ASP A 45 5.89 -0.58 -18.79
CA ASP A 45 4.47 -0.22 -18.62
C ASP A 45 4.04 0.24 -17.20
N SER A 46 4.19 1.54 -16.95
CA SER A 46 3.88 2.19 -15.67
C SER A 46 2.45 1.95 -15.16
N ASP A 47 1.49 1.74 -16.08
CA ASP A 47 0.10 1.51 -15.72
C ASP A 47 -0.09 0.10 -15.14
N ALA A 48 0.50 -0.91 -15.78
CA ALA A 48 0.49 -2.28 -15.26
C ALA A 48 1.21 -2.40 -13.91
N ALA A 49 2.27 -1.62 -13.70
CA ALA A 49 2.97 -1.52 -12.42
C ALA A 49 2.08 -0.93 -11.31
N ALA A 50 1.31 0.12 -11.64
CA ALA A 50 0.40 0.76 -10.71
C ALA A 50 -0.74 -0.18 -10.29
N GLU A 51 -1.33 -0.93 -11.22
CA GLU A 51 -2.37 -1.92 -10.93
C GLU A 51 -1.88 -3.00 -9.96
N LYS A 52 -0.70 -3.58 -10.22
CA LYS A 52 -0.11 -4.58 -9.32
C LYS A 52 0.21 -4.02 -7.93
N ALA A 53 0.66 -2.77 -7.85
CA ALA A 53 0.95 -2.13 -6.57
C ALA A 53 -0.32 -1.98 -5.70
N VAL A 54 -1.45 -1.64 -6.31
CA VAL A 54 -2.75 -1.57 -5.62
C VAL A 54 -3.19 -2.96 -5.15
N GLU A 55 -3.07 -3.97 -6.01
CA GLU A 55 -3.44 -5.36 -5.65
C GLU A 55 -2.60 -5.87 -4.46
N TYR A 56 -1.28 -5.65 -4.49
CA TYR A 56 -0.42 -6.01 -3.39
C TYR A 56 -0.73 -5.24 -2.11
N ALA A 57 -1.07 -3.95 -2.20
CA ALA A 57 -1.47 -3.16 -1.04
C ALA A 57 -2.73 -3.73 -0.38
N ASP A 58 -3.75 -4.07 -1.16
CA ASP A 58 -4.99 -4.64 -0.64
C ASP A 58 -4.77 -6.04 -0.04
N ALA A 59 -3.95 -6.87 -0.68
CA ALA A 59 -3.57 -8.19 -0.15
C ALA A 59 -2.81 -8.09 1.18
N LEU A 60 -1.91 -7.12 1.32
CA LEU A 60 -1.14 -6.92 2.55
C LEU A 60 -2.03 -6.41 3.68
N LEU A 61 -2.92 -5.45 3.40
CA LEU A 61 -3.87 -4.93 4.38
C LEU A 61 -4.78 -6.04 4.92
N ARG A 62 -5.25 -6.96 4.06
CA ARG A 62 -6.02 -8.14 4.50
C ARG A 62 -5.25 -9.07 5.43
N LYS A 63 -3.92 -9.21 5.25
CA LYS A 63 -3.07 -10.00 6.16
C LYS A 63 -2.87 -9.32 7.52
N LEU A 64 -2.83 -7.99 7.55
CA LEU A 64 -2.63 -7.18 8.75
C LEU A 64 -3.92 -6.95 9.56
N SER A 65 -5.08 -7.30 9.01
CA SER A 65 -6.39 -7.24 9.67
C SER A 65 -6.84 -8.58 10.27
N LYS A 66 -5.91 -9.53 10.45
CA LYS A 66 -6.08 -10.78 11.21
C LYS A 66 -5.33 -10.68 12.53
#